data_AF-A0A6I3CT02-F1
#
_entry.id   AF-A0A6I3CT02-F1
#
_cell.length_a   1.000
_cell.length_b   1.000
_cell.length_c   1.000
_cell.angle_alpha   90.00
_cell.angle_beta   90.00
_cell.angle_gamma   90.00
#
_symmetry.space_group_name_H-M   'P 1'
#
loop_
_entity.id
_entity.type
_entity.pdbx_description
1 polymer ?
#
loop_
_entity_poly.entity_id
_entity_poly.type
_entity_poly.pdbx_seq_one_letter_code
_entity_poly.pdbx_strand_id
1 'polypeptide(L)'
;MKASVSDQNNLIELQRIDSAIMQALHKLKSLPEREQLTAIQTRLAASAELLVTAEAELADVTIDLRRSEVDVESVSDRMAKDEARLSGGSASPKELEQLQHEIATLAARRAELEDGELEIMMKADAAKEKVATIKSDEEGLKKLELEINIRLENAITELDREIALKKSERTLLVPKIEVALVELYAKVAGNGGGIGAALLIG
;
A
#
# COMPACT_ATOMS: atom_id res chain seq x y z
N MET A 1 27.50 41.87 36.49
CA MET A 1 28.40 40.85 35.90
C MET A 1 28.97 41.43 34.61
N LYS A 2 30.27 41.32 34.36
CA LYS A 2 30.91 41.78 33.10
C LYS A 2 31.46 40.55 32.39
N ALA A 3 30.95 40.23 31.21
CA ALA A 3 31.49 39.15 30.38
C ALA A 3 32.70 39.66 29.57
N SER A 4 33.78 38.88 29.50
CA SER A 4 34.90 39.23 28.62
C SER A 4 34.46 39.16 27.15
N VAL A 5 35.20 39.82 26.24
CA VAL A 5 34.92 39.72 24.79
C VAL A 5 35.02 38.27 24.30
N SER A 6 35.95 37.49 24.88
CA SER A 6 36.08 36.06 24.60
C SER A 6 34.82 35.29 25.02
N ASP A 7 34.29 35.55 26.21
CA ASP A 7 33.06 34.91 26.68
C ASP A 7 31.85 35.30 25.82
N GLN A 8 31.75 36.57 25.43
CA GLN A 8 30.67 37.04 24.55
C GLN A 8 30.69 36.32 23.19
N ASN A 9 31.86 36.18 22.57
CA ASN A 9 32.02 35.44 21.32
C ASN A 9 31.69 33.95 21.49
N ASN A 10 32.17 33.32 22.57
CA ASN A 10 31.86 31.92 22.86
C ASN A 10 30.37 31.69 23.15
N LEU A 11 29.67 32.64 23.78
CA LEU A 11 28.22 32.58 24.00
C LEU A 11 27.42 32.70 22.70
N ILE A 12 27.86 33.55 21.77
CA ILE A 12 27.25 33.65 20.43
C ILE A 12 27.43 32.34 19.67
N GLU A 13 28.63 31.74 19.75
CA GLU A 13 28.89 30.44 19.13
C GLU A 13 28.08 29.31 19.79
N LEU A 14 27.93 29.34 21.12
CA LEU A 14 27.06 28.41 21.85
C LEU A 14 25.61 28.53 21.40
N GLN A 15 25.08 29.75 21.23
CA GLN A 15 23.76 29.98 20.68
C GLN A 15 23.63 29.39 19.27
N ARG A 16 24.63 29.60 18.41
CA ARG A 16 24.62 29.08 17.03
C ARG A 16 24.52 27.55 17.02
N ILE A 17 25.30 26.89 17.88
CA ILE A 17 25.29 25.43 18.03
C ILE A 17 23.93 24.95 18.57
N ASP A 18 23.42 25.54 19.65
CA ASP A 18 22.14 25.15 20.24
C ASP A 18 20.97 25.38 19.27
N SER A 19 21.01 26.46 18.49
CA SER A 19 20.02 26.74 17.44
C SER A 19 20.05 25.69 16.33
N ALA A 20 21.25 25.27 15.89
CA ALA A 20 21.40 24.20 14.92
C ALA A 20 20.86 22.86 15.45
N ILE A 21 21.16 22.51 16.71
CA ILE A 21 20.62 21.30 17.36
C ILE A 21 19.09 21.35 17.40
N MET A 22 18.50 22.48 17.81
CA MET A 22 17.04 22.63 17.87
C MET A 22 16.40 22.50 16.48
N GLN A 23 16.98 23.11 15.46
CA GLN A 23 16.50 23.00 14.08
C GLN A 23 16.56 21.56 13.57
N ALA A 24 17.69 20.86 13.80
CA ALA A 24 17.84 19.46 13.39
C ALA A 24 16.85 18.54 14.12
N LEU A 25 16.66 18.72 15.45
CA LEU A 25 15.66 17.99 16.23
C LEU A 25 14.23 18.27 15.76
N HIS A 26 13.93 19.50 15.36
CA HIS A 26 12.63 19.83 14.81
C HIS A 26 12.40 19.12 13.47
N LYS A 27 13.36 19.22 12.54
CA LYS A 27 13.33 18.51 11.25
C LYS A 27 13.13 17.01 11.42
N LEU A 28 13.85 16.39 12.37
CA LEU A 28 13.74 14.96 12.67
C LEU A 28 12.31 14.54 13.08
N LYS A 29 11.61 15.40 13.81
CA LYS A 29 10.22 15.18 14.22
C LYS A 29 9.22 15.41 13.09
N SER A 30 9.54 16.31 12.16
CA SER A 30 8.65 16.75 11.09
C SER A 30 9.04 16.19 9.71
N LEU A 31 9.73 15.05 9.66
CA LEU A 31 10.12 14.42 8.39
C LEU A 31 8.86 14.08 7.56
N PRO A 32 8.72 14.63 6.34
CA PRO A 32 7.52 14.44 5.51
C PRO A 32 7.31 12.98 5.11
N GLU A 33 8.37 12.17 5.10
CA GLU A 33 8.31 10.73 4.83
C GLU A 33 7.36 10.00 5.80
N ARG A 34 7.21 10.48 7.05
CA ARG A 34 6.28 9.88 8.03
C ARG A 34 4.81 10.00 7.59
N GLU A 35 4.44 11.16 7.05
CA GLU A 35 3.09 11.40 6.54
C GLU A 35 2.86 10.59 5.25
N GLN A 36 3.86 10.54 4.37
CA GLN A 36 3.81 9.72 3.15
C GLN A 36 3.62 8.23 3.46
N LEU A 37 4.34 7.69 4.45
CA LEU A 37 4.15 6.30 4.89
C LEU A 37 2.73 6.06 5.42
N THR A 38 2.21 6.99 6.22
CA THR A 38 0.84 6.88 6.76
C THR A 38 -0.19 6.86 5.63
N ALA A 39 -0.02 7.70 4.60
CA ALA A 39 -0.89 7.71 3.43
C ALA A 39 -0.81 6.41 2.62
N ILE A 40 0.39 5.85 2.42
CA ILE A 40 0.56 4.58 1.71
C ILE A 40 -0.05 3.42 2.49
N GLN A 41 0.16 3.37 3.81
CA GLN A 41 -0.41 2.33 4.66
C GLN A 41 -1.93 2.36 4.65
N THR A 42 -2.52 3.55 4.62
CA THR A 42 -3.97 3.72 4.45
C THR A 42 -4.45 3.17 3.11
N ARG A 43 -3.72 3.43 2.03
CA ARG A 43 -4.03 2.90 0.69
C ARG A 43 -3.86 1.38 0.61
N LEU A 44 -2.82 0.82 1.24
CA LEU A 44 -2.61 -0.62 1.31
C LEU A 44 -3.74 -1.32 2.09
N ALA A 45 -4.19 -0.76 3.20
CA ALA A 45 -5.32 -1.29 3.95
C ALA A 45 -6.61 -1.29 3.11
N ALA A 46 -6.92 -0.17 2.44
CA ALA A 46 -8.07 -0.09 1.55
C ALA A 46 -7.96 -1.08 0.36
N SER A 47 -6.77 -1.25 -0.20
CA SER A 47 -6.52 -2.21 -1.27
C SER A 47 -6.74 -3.65 -0.82
N ALA A 48 -6.34 -4.00 0.40
CA ALA A 48 -6.55 -5.33 0.95
C ALA A 48 -8.05 -5.64 1.14
N GLU A 49 -8.85 -4.66 1.59
CA GLU A 49 -10.31 -4.80 1.68
C GLU A 49 -10.97 -5.00 0.31
N LEU A 50 -10.53 -4.22 -0.70
CA LEU A 50 -10.98 -4.38 -2.08
C LEU A 50 -10.60 -5.74 -2.66
N LEU A 51 -9.40 -6.23 -2.34
CA LEU A 51 -8.92 -7.52 -2.81
C LEU A 51 -9.78 -8.66 -2.26
N VAL A 52 -10.09 -8.65 -0.96
CA VAL A 52 -10.98 -9.66 -0.35
C VAL A 52 -12.34 -9.69 -1.05
N THR A 53 -12.90 -8.53 -1.35
CA THR A 53 -14.18 -8.42 -2.05
C THR A 53 -14.09 -8.96 -3.49
N ALA A 54 -13.03 -8.64 -4.22
CA ALA A 54 -12.81 -9.11 -5.59
C ALA A 54 -12.52 -10.61 -5.65
N GLU A 55 -11.80 -11.17 -4.68
CA GLU A 55 -11.55 -12.61 -4.59
C GLU A 55 -12.83 -13.39 -4.25
N ALA A 56 -13.72 -12.83 -3.41
CA ALA A 56 -15.03 -13.41 -3.17
C ALA A 56 -15.90 -13.42 -4.45
N GLU A 57 -15.96 -12.30 -5.17
CA GLU A 57 -16.66 -12.20 -6.46
C GLU A 57 -16.12 -13.23 -7.48
N LEU A 58 -14.80 -13.37 -7.57
CA LEU A 58 -14.17 -14.37 -8.44
C LEU A 58 -14.54 -15.80 -8.02
N ALA A 59 -14.56 -16.10 -6.72
CA ALA A 59 -14.95 -17.41 -6.21
C ALA A 59 -16.41 -17.74 -6.56
N ASP A 60 -17.33 -16.79 -6.37
CA ASP A 60 -18.75 -16.96 -6.70
C ASP A 60 -18.95 -17.22 -8.19
N VAL A 61 -18.34 -16.40 -9.05
CA VAL A 61 -18.46 -16.58 -10.51
C VAL A 61 -17.79 -17.88 -10.99
N THR A 62 -16.72 -18.33 -10.34
CA THR A 62 -16.09 -19.63 -10.64
C THR A 62 -17.03 -20.79 -10.31
N ILE A 63 -17.79 -20.69 -9.22
CA ILE A 63 -18.81 -21.70 -8.85
C ILE A 63 -19.93 -21.70 -9.90
N ASP A 64 -20.40 -20.53 -10.32
CA ASP A 64 -21.45 -20.41 -11.34
C ASP A 64 -20.99 -20.95 -12.70
N LEU A 65 -19.74 -20.68 -13.08
CA LEU A 65 -19.14 -21.25 -14.30
C LEU A 65 -19.15 -22.78 -14.23
N ARG A 66 -18.71 -23.35 -13.09
CA ARG A 66 -18.69 -24.80 -12.92
C ARG A 66 -20.09 -25.43 -12.98
N ARG A 67 -21.12 -24.74 -12.48
CA ARG A 67 -22.51 -25.19 -12.59
C ARG A 67 -22.98 -25.16 -14.04
N SER A 68 -22.67 -24.09 -14.76
CA SER A 68 -22.99 -23.96 -16.19
C SER A 68 -22.36 -25.08 -17.03
N GLU A 69 -21.07 -25.36 -16.79
CA GLU A 69 -20.35 -26.47 -17.44
C GLU A 69 -21.05 -27.82 -17.21
N VAL A 70 -21.49 -28.08 -15.97
CA VAL A 70 -22.20 -29.32 -15.61
C VAL A 70 -23.57 -29.42 -16.28
N ASP A 71 -24.30 -28.32 -16.40
CA ASP A 71 -25.58 -28.28 -17.09
C ASP A 71 -25.43 -28.58 -18.60
N VAL A 72 -24.41 -27.98 -19.24
CA VAL A 72 -24.05 -28.26 -20.64
C VAL A 72 -23.62 -29.72 -20.83
N GLU A 73 -22.77 -30.24 -19.94
CA GLU A 73 -22.32 -31.64 -19.95
C GLU A 73 -23.51 -32.60 -19.82
N SER A 74 -24.44 -32.33 -18.90
CA SER A 74 -25.63 -33.16 -18.70
C SER A 74 -26.53 -33.22 -19.93
N VAL A 75 -26.71 -32.11 -20.65
CA VAL A 75 -27.49 -32.10 -21.90
C VAL A 75 -26.75 -32.82 -23.01
N SER A 76 -25.44 -32.60 -23.13
CA SER A 76 -24.58 -33.25 -24.11
C SER A 76 -24.56 -34.77 -23.95
N ASP A 77 -24.45 -35.25 -22.72
CA ASP A 77 -24.50 -36.68 -22.39
C ASP A 77 -25.84 -37.33 -22.74
N ARG A 78 -26.95 -36.59 -22.52
CA ARG A 78 -28.29 -37.08 -22.89
C ARG A 78 -28.44 -37.15 -24.40
N MET A 79 -28.03 -36.10 -25.11
CA MET A 79 -28.03 -36.08 -26.59
C MET A 79 -27.23 -37.25 -27.16
N ALA A 80 -26.01 -37.48 -26.66
CA ALA A 80 -25.16 -38.57 -27.14
C ALA A 80 -25.79 -39.96 -26.96
N LYS A 81 -26.49 -40.17 -25.83
CA LYS A 81 -27.23 -41.42 -25.57
C LYS A 81 -28.41 -41.59 -26.53
N ASP A 82 -29.13 -40.52 -26.83
CA ASP A 82 -30.24 -40.56 -27.77
C ASP A 82 -29.74 -40.78 -29.21
N GLU A 83 -28.71 -40.07 -29.65
CA GLU A 83 -28.07 -40.28 -30.96
C GLU A 83 -27.57 -41.72 -31.16
N ALA A 84 -27.00 -42.33 -30.10
CA ALA A 84 -26.59 -43.73 -30.12
C ALA A 84 -27.79 -44.70 -30.27
N ARG A 85 -28.93 -44.40 -29.63
CA ARG A 85 -30.17 -45.18 -29.81
C ARG A 85 -30.76 -45.02 -31.20
N LEU A 86 -30.75 -43.80 -31.74
CA LEU A 86 -31.24 -43.50 -33.09
C LEU A 86 -30.47 -44.30 -34.15
N SER A 87 -29.14 -44.29 -34.05
CA SER A 87 -28.24 -45.00 -34.97
C SER A 87 -28.25 -46.52 -34.80
N GLY A 88 -28.65 -47.02 -33.63
CA GLY A 88 -28.77 -48.45 -33.34
C GLY A 88 -29.91 -49.17 -34.07
N GLY A 89 -30.88 -48.46 -34.66
CA GLY A 89 -31.88 -49.00 -35.59
C GLY A 89 -32.85 -50.07 -35.03
N SER A 90 -32.87 -50.29 -33.72
CA SER A 90 -33.68 -51.34 -33.07
C SER A 90 -35.07 -50.87 -32.60
N ALA A 91 -35.39 -49.58 -32.77
CA ALA A 91 -36.64 -48.97 -32.36
C ALA A 91 -37.68 -48.92 -33.51
N SER A 92 -38.95 -48.85 -33.16
CA SER A 92 -40.05 -48.69 -34.11
C SER A 92 -40.02 -47.32 -34.82
N PRO A 93 -40.63 -47.17 -36.01
CA PRO A 93 -40.65 -45.89 -36.73
C PRO A 93 -41.16 -44.70 -35.90
N LYS A 94 -42.16 -44.94 -35.05
CA LYS A 94 -42.72 -43.92 -34.16
C LYS A 94 -41.74 -43.52 -33.05
N GLU A 95 -41.01 -44.48 -32.48
CA GLU A 95 -39.97 -44.20 -31.47
C GLU A 95 -38.79 -43.45 -32.09
N LEU A 96 -38.40 -43.78 -33.33
CA LEU A 96 -37.34 -43.06 -34.06
C LEU A 96 -37.74 -41.60 -34.35
N GLU A 97 -38.99 -41.34 -34.72
CA GLU A 97 -39.51 -39.97 -34.93
C GLU A 97 -39.53 -39.17 -33.62
N GLN A 98 -40.01 -39.77 -32.52
CA GLN A 98 -40.00 -39.14 -31.20
C GLN A 98 -38.59 -38.77 -30.76
N LEU A 99 -37.64 -39.68 -30.97
CA LEU A 99 -36.26 -39.51 -30.54
C LEU A 99 -35.53 -38.45 -31.38
N GLN A 100 -35.84 -38.32 -32.68
CA GLN A 100 -35.37 -37.19 -33.49
C GLN A 100 -35.88 -35.83 -32.96
N HIS A 101 -37.15 -35.76 -32.55
CA HIS A 101 -37.71 -34.53 -31.98
C HIS A 101 -37.08 -34.18 -30.62
N GLU A 102 -36.80 -35.20 -29.80
CA GLU A 102 -36.10 -35.02 -28.52
C GLU A 102 -34.67 -34.49 -28.72
N ILE A 103 -33.90 -35.07 -29.65
CA ILE A 103 -32.56 -34.59 -30.01
C ILE A 103 -32.61 -33.13 -30.49
N ALA A 104 -33.56 -32.77 -31.36
CA ALA A 104 -33.70 -31.38 -31.83
C ALA A 104 -34.01 -30.40 -30.67
N THR A 105 -34.81 -30.84 -29.70
CA THR A 105 -35.15 -30.04 -28.51
C THR A 105 -33.93 -29.88 -27.60
N LEU A 106 -33.18 -30.96 -27.36
CA LEU A 106 -31.95 -30.92 -26.58
C LEU A 106 -30.87 -30.08 -27.25
N ALA A 107 -30.76 -30.10 -28.58
CA ALA A 107 -29.83 -29.26 -29.32
C ALA A 107 -30.13 -27.76 -29.13
N ALA A 108 -31.41 -27.38 -29.19
CA ALA A 108 -31.83 -26.01 -28.91
C ALA A 108 -31.52 -25.60 -27.45
N ARG A 109 -31.76 -26.51 -26.49
CA ARG A 109 -31.41 -26.27 -25.08
C ARG A 109 -29.91 -26.16 -24.85
N ARG A 110 -29.10 -26.98 -25.53
CA ARG A 110 -27.63 -26.93 -25.42
C ARG A 110 -27.11 -25.58 -25.90
N ALA A 111 -27.59 -25.10 -27.05
CA ALA A 111 -27.21 -23.79 -27.57
C ALA A 111 -27.55 -22.65 -26.56
N GLU A 112 -28.73 -22.68 -25.95
CA GLU A 112 -29.11 -21.69 -24.92
C GLU A 112 -28.18 -21.75 -23.69
N LEU A 113 -27.77 -22.95 -23.26
CA LEU A 113 -26.85 -23.13 -22.14
C LEU A 113 -25.43 -22.68 -22.50
N GLU A 114 -24.94 -23.00 -23.70
CA GLU A 114 -23.62 -22.58 -24.21
C GLU A 114 -23.54 -21.04 -24.32
N ASP A 115 -24.61 -20.38 -24.80
CA ASP A 115 -24.69 -18.92 -24.84
C ASP A 115 -24.60 -18.32 -23.42
N GLY A 116 -25.32 -18.90 -22.45
CA GLY A 116 -25.25 -18.49 -21.05
C GLY A 116 -23.88 -18.76 -20.40
N GLU A 117 -23.24 -19.87 -20.73
CA GLU A 117 -21.90 -20.22 -20.28
C GLU A 117 -20.88 -19.17 -20.72
N LEU A 118 -20.94 -18.75 -21.99
CA LEU A 118 -20.06 -17.69 -22.52
C LEU A 118 -20.20 -16.38 -21.74
N GLU A 119 -21.41 -15.98 -21.38
CA GLU A 119 -21.62 -14.78 -20.54
C GLU A 119 -20.98 -14.92 -19.15
N ILE A 120 -21.06 -16.11 -18.54
CA ILE A 120 -20.45 -16.39 -17.24
C ILE A 120 -18.91 -16.42 -17.37
N MET A 121 -18.37 -17.00 -18.44
CA MET A 121 -16.93 -16.96 -18.73
C MET A 121 -16.41 -15.53 -18.83
N MET A 122 -17.13 -14.64 -19.53
CA MET A 122 -16.76 -13.23 -19.62
C MET A 122 -16.75 -12.54 -18.25
N LYS A 123 -17.72 -12.85 -17.38
CA LYS A 123 -17.74 -12.35 -15.99
C LYS A 123 -16.56 -12.89 -15.19
N ALA A 124 -16.21 -14.17 -15.36
CA ALA A 124 -15.10 -14.80 -14.67
C ALA A 124 -13.78 -14.13 -15.05
N ASP A 125 -13.57 -13.85 -16.34
CA ASP A 125 -12.35 -13.20 -16.81
C ASP A 125 -12.26 -11.74 -16.34
N ALA A 126 -13.37 -10.99 -16.32
CA ALA A 126 -13.40 -9.65 -15.74
C ALA A 126 -13.07 -9.66 -14.23
N ALA A 127 -13.59 -10.64 -13.48
CA ALA A 127 -13.28 -10.78 -12.05
C ALA A 127 -11.80 -11.15 -11.82
N LYS A 128 -11.22 -12.04 -12.66
CA LYS A 128 -9.79 -12.37 -12.62
C LYS A 128 -8.92 -11.15 -12.90
N GLU A 129 -9.26 -10.38 -13.92
CA GLU A 129 -8.52 -9.16 -14.29
C GLU A 129 -8.56 -8.14 -13.16
N LYS A 130 -9.73 -7.91 -12.57
CA LYS A 130 -9.90 -7.04 -11.40
C LYS A 130 -9.00 -7.45 -10.23
N VAL A 131 -8.96 -8.74 -9.89
CA VAL A 131 -8.05 -9.27 -8.84
C VAL A 131 -6.58 -9.02 -9.22
N ALA A 132 -6.20 -9.28 -10.47
CA ALA A 132 -4.83 -9.08 -10.95
C ALA A 132 -4.40 -7.60 -10.88
N THR A 133 -5.28 -6.67 -11.28
CA THR A 133 -5.03 -5.23 -11.19
C THR A 133 -4.80 -4.80 -9.74
N ILE A 134 -5.67 -5.20 -8.81
CA ILE A 134 -5.55 -4.85 -7.39
C ILE A 134 -4.22 -5.39 -6.82
N LYS A 135 -3.84 -6.64 -7.14
CA LYS A 135 -2.56 -7.21 -6.69
C LYS A 135 -1.36 -6.44 -7.24
N SER A 136 -1.40 -6.06 -8.51
CA SER A 136 -0.35 -5.23 -9.15
C SER A 136 -0.21 -3.87 -8.47
N ASP A 137 -1.33 -3.22 -8.15
CA ASP A 137 -1.34 -1.93 -7.44
C ASP A 137 -0.77 -2.07 -6.01
N GLU A 138 -1.12 -3.14 -5.29
CA GLU A 138 -0.53 -3.44 -3.98
C GLU A 138 0.98 -3.63 -4.04
N GLU A 139 1.49 -4.35 -5.04
CA GLU A 139 2.93 -4.52 -5.23
C GLU A 139 3.63 -3.19 -5.49
N GLY A 140 3.02 -2.32 -6.29
CA GLY A 140 3.50 -0.96 -6.52
C GLY A 140 3.56 -0.14 -5.23
N LEU A 141 2.50 -0.21 -4.41
CA LEU A 141 2.45 0.48 -3.13
C LEU A 141 3.48 -0.04 -2.12
N LYS A 142 3.68 -1.36 -2.05
CA LYS A 142 4.71 -1.98 -1.17
C LYS A 142 6.12 -1.58 -1.58
N LYS A 143 6.40 -1.49 -2.89
CA LYS A 143 7.69 -0.97 -3.39
C LYS A 143 7.90 0.49 -2.98
N LEU A 144 6.87 1.33 -3.16
CA LEU A 144 6.93 2.73 -2.78
C LEU A 144 7.10 2.90 -1.25
N GLU A 145 6.43 2.07 -0.44
CA GLU A 145 6.60 2.05 1.01
C GLU A 145 8.06 1.76 1.40
N LEU A 146 8.67 0.75 0.77
CA LEU A 146 10.08 0.41 0.99
C LEU A 146 11.01 1.57 0.64
N GLU A 147 10.82 2.21 -0.52
CA GLU A 147 11.62 3.37 -0.95
C GLU A 147 11.51 4.54 0.03
N ILE A 148 10.31 4.80 0.58
CA ILE A 148 10.11 5.87 1.56
C ILE A 148 10.75 5.51 2.90
N ASN A 149 10.65 4.27 3.35
CA ASN A 149 11.34 3.81 4.56
C ASN A 149 12.85 3.99 4.45
N ILE A 150 13.45 3.64 3.31
CA ILE A 150 14.89 3.86 3.06
C ILE A 150 15.23 5.36 3.13
N ARG A 151 14.42 6.23 2.50
CA ARG A 151 14.64 7.68 2.58
C ARG A 151 14.51 8.22 4.00
N LEU A 152 13.51 7.75 4.75
CA LEU A 152 13.27 8.13 6.13
C LEU A 152 14.47 7.73 7.01
N GLU A 153 14.95 6.49 6.90
CA GLU A 153 16.09 5.99 7.68
C GLU A 153 17.38 6.76 7.36
N ASN A 154 17.63 7.05 6.07
CA ASN A 154 18.76 7.87 5.65
C ASN A 154 18.68 9.30 6.22
N ALA A 155 17.50 9.94 6.16
CA ALA A 155 17.28 11.27 6.70
C ALA A 155 17.45 11.32 8.22
N ILE A 156 16.94 10.31 8.94
CA ILE A 156 17.14 10.15 10.38
C ILE A 156 18.62 10.02 10.69
N THR A 157 19.33 9.12 9.98
CA THR A 157 20.76 8.86 10.20
C THR A 157 21.60 10.12 10.00
N GLU A 158 21.32 10.91 8.97
CA GLU A 158 22.06 12.14 8.69
C GLU A 158 21.79 13.22 9.74
N LEU A 159 20.52 13.42 10.12
CA LEU A 159 20.16 14.37 11.17
C LEU A 159 20.74 13.97 12.54
N ASP A 160 20.73 12.68 12.88
CA ASP A 160 21.32 12.20 14.14
C ASP A 160 22.84 12.40 14.16
N ARG A 161 23.53 12.21 13.02
CA ARG A 161 24.96 12.54 12.89
C ARG A 161 25.21 14.03 13.07
N GLU A 162 24.41 14.89 12.45
CA GLU A 162 24.51 16.34 12.61
C GLU A 162 24.32 16.74 14.09
N ILE A 163 23.27 16.21 14.73
CA ILE A 163 22.99 16.46 16.16
C ILE A 163 24.14 15.99 17.04
N ALA A 164 24.69 14.80 16.80
CA ALA A 164 25.81 14.26 17.56
C ALA A 164 27.07 15.12 17.42
N LEU A 165 27.39 15.56 16.20
CA LEU A 165 28.51 16.46 15.93
C LEU A 165 28.33 17.78 16.67
N LYS A 166 27.14 18.40 16.58
CA LYS A 166 26.85 19.67 17.28
C LYS A 166 26.87 19.55 18.79
N LYS A 167 26.39 18.43 19.36
CA LYS A 167 26.53 18.15 20.79
C LYS A 167 28.00 18.00 21.22
N SER A 168 28.85 17.41 20.37
CA SER A 168 30.29 17.33 20.61
C SER A 168 30.94 18.71 20.60
N GLU A 169 30.67 19.52 19.58
CA GLU A 169 31.12 20.92 19.49
C GLU A 169 30.72 21.71 20.74
N ARG A 170 29.46 21.58 21.17
CA ARG A 170 28.93 22.19 22.40
C ARG A 170 29.74 21.76 23.63
N THR A 171 30.00 20.47 23.77
CA THR A 171 30.73 19.90 24.92
C THR A 171 32.17 20.45 25.00
N LEU A 172 32.80 20.72 23.85
CA LEU A 172 34.14 21.31 23.78
C LEU A 172 34.14 22.83 24.02
N LEU A 173 33.02 23.51 23.73
CA LEU A 173 32.90 24.97 23.86
C LEU A 173 32.54 25.42 25.27
N VAL A 174 31.58 24.74 25.92
CA VAL A 174 31.05 25.14 27.24
C VAL A 174 32.15 25.34 28.31
N PRO A 175 33.18 24.48 28.43
CA PRO A 175 34.25 24.69 29.42
C PRO A 175 35.11 25.95 29.20
N LYS A 176 35.00 26.60 28.03
CA LYS A 176 35.72 27.84 27.69
C LYS A 176 34.96 29.11 28.09
N ILE A 177 33.80 28.98 28.73
CA ILE A 177 32.93 30.08 29.14
C ILE A 177 32.81 30.04 30.67
N GLU A 178 32.81 31.22 31.31
CA GLU A 178 32.54 31.31 32.75
C GLU A 178 31.19 30.65 33.11
N VAL A 179 31.19 29.80 34.15
CA VAL A 179 30.02 28.98 34.55
C VAL A 179 28.77 29.84 34.77
N ALA A 180 28.91 30.97 35.46
CA ALA A 180 27.78 31.85 35.76
C ALA A 180 27.15 32.48 34.50
N LEU A 181 27.93 32.67 33.43
CA LEU A 181 27.43 33.13 32.14
C LEU A 181 26.69 32.03 31.38
N VAL A 182 27.15 30.77 31.47
CA VAL A 182 26.44 29.61 30.90
C VAL A 182 25.10 29.39 31.62
N GLU A 183 25.06 29.54 32.93
CA GLU A 183 23.82 29.46 33.72
C GLU A 183 22.83 30.55 33.34
N LEU A 184 23.30 31.80 33.20
CA LEU A 184 22.47 32.90 32.73
C LEU A 184 21.95 32.65 31.31
N TYR A 185 22.82 32.22 30.40
CA TYR A 185 22.46 31.83 29.04
C TYR A 185 21.37 30.76 29.03
N ALA A 186 21.54 29.67 29.79
CA ALA A 186 20.58 28.58 29.84
C ALA A 186 19.22 29.03 30.40
N LYS A 187 19.23 29.90 31.41
CA LYS A 187 18.01 30.51 31.97
C LYS A 187 17.29 31.38 30.96
N VAL A 188 18.02 32.21 30.20
CA VAL A 188 17.44 33.08 29.18
C VAL A 188 16.92 32.25 28.00
N ALA A 189 17.70 31.28 27.52
CA ALA A 189 17.29 30.38 26.44
C ALA A 189 16.03 29.59 26.80
N GLY A 190 15.92 29.09 28.03
CA GLY A 190 14.73 28.37 28.51
C GLY A 190 13.45 29.21 28.50
N ASN A 191 13.56 30.52 28.77
CA ASN A 191 12.41 31.44 28.78
C ASN A 191 12.17 32.10 27.41
N GLY A 192 13.20 32.18 26.56
CA GLY A 192 13.22 32.92 25.29
C GLY A 192 13.04 32.05 24.06
N GLY A 193 12.38 30.88 24.17
CA GLY A 193 12.15 29.99 23.02
C GLY A 193 13.43 29.42 22.42
N GLY A 194 14.48 29.23 23.23
CA GLY A 194 15.77 28.69 22.82
C GLY A 194 16.85 29.72 22.48
N ILE A 195 16.57 31.02 22.62
CA ILE A 195 17.54 32.10 22.39
C ILE A 195 18.05 32.63 23.73
N GLY A 196 19.31 32.32 24.07
CA GLY A 196 20.02 32.78 25.27
C GLY A 196 21.07 33.85 25.03
N ALA A 197 21.54 34.02 23.79
CA ALA A 197 22.46 35.09 23.38
C ALA A 197 22.16 35.53 21.94
N ALA A 198 22.44 36.78 21.59
CA ALA A 198 22.21 37.30 20.24
C ALA A 198 23.25 38.37 19.85
N LEU A 199 23.56 38.45 18.56
CA LEU A 199 24.31 39.56 17.98
C LEU A 199 23.40 40.78 17.86
N LEU A 200 23.89 41.94 18.29
CA LEU A 200 23.22 43.21 18.01
C LEU A 200 23.53 43.60 16.55
N ILE A 201 22.51 43.54 15.70
CA ILE A 201 22.58 43.99 14.31
C ILE A 201 21.78 45.31 14.24
N GLY A 202 22.47 46.40 13.87
CA GLY A 202 21.92 47.74 13.73
C GLY A 202 21.87 48.20 12.28
#